data_AF-A0A1T2X1E8-F1
#
_entry.id   AF-A0A1T2X1E8-F1
#
_cell.length_a   1.000
_cell.length_b   1.000
_cell.length_c   1.000
_cell.angle_alpha   90.00
_cell.angle_beta   90.00
_cell.angle_gamma   90.00
#
_symmetry.space_group_name_H-M   'P 1'
#
loop_
_entity.id
_entity.type
_entity.pdbx_description
1 polymer ?
#
loop_
_entity_poly.entity_id
_entity_poly.type
_entity_poly.pdbx_seq_one_letter_code
_entity_poly.pdbx_strand_id
1 'polypeptide(L)'
;MKWVKIRDIYPDRWVLVEALAAHSNNHIRTIEEMSVVSEYDNPKHAWASYKKLHLSEPTRELYVFYTGNEFIEVIEQPFTGIRGLQRKSIL
;
A
#
# COMPACT_ATOMS: atom_id res chain seq x y z
N MET A 1 10.89 2.11 7.05
CA MET A 1 10.85 3.54 7.40
C MET A 1 9.43 4.01 7.68
N LYS A 2 9.25 5.12 8.43
CA LYS A 2 7.93 5.69 8.76
C LYS A 2 7.36 6.49 7.59
N TRP A 3 6.03 6.62 7.52
CA TRP A 3 5.33 7.36 6.46
C TRP A 3 5.82 8.81 6.31
N VAL A 4 5.96 9.53 7.43
CA VAL A 4 6.47 10.92 7.43
C VAL A 4 7.79 11.07 6.68
N LYS A 5 8.73 10.13 6.88
CA LYS A 5 10.04 10.15 6.22
C LYS A 5 9.93 9.87 4.72
N ILE A 6 8.96 9.06 4.29
CA ILE A 6 8.72 8.80 2.86
C ILE A 6 8.22 10.07 2.18
N ARG A 7 7.34 10.83 2.83
CA ARG A 7 6.85 12.10 2.30
C ARG A 7 7.98 13.11 2.11
N ASP A 8 8.93 13.17 3.05
CA ASP A 8 10.09 14.06 2.96
C ASP A 8 11.03 13.70 1.79
N ILE A 9 11.20 12.40 1.50
CA ILE A 9 12.09 11.92 0.44
C ILE A 9 11.42 11.98 -0.94
N TYR A 10 10.10 11.74 -0.99
CA TYR A 10 9.32 11.63 -2.23
C TYR A 10 8.11 12.58 -2.21
N PRO A 11 8.28 13.91 -2.18
CA PRO A 11 7.16 14.84 -2.12
C PRO A 11 6.31 14.80 -3.41
N ASP A 12 4.98 14.81 -3.26
CA ASP A 12 3.99 14.82 -4.35
C ASP A 12 4.15 13.69 -5.39
N ARG A 13 4.44 12.48 -4.91
CA ARG A 13 4.63 11.27 -5.71
C ARG A 13 3.63 10.18 -5.35
N TRP A 14 3.36 9.31 -6.32
CA TRP A 14 2.76 8.00 -6.06
C TRP A 14 3.86 7.02 -5.68
N VAL A 15 3.72 6.32 -4.57
CA VAL A 15 4.70 5.34 -4.10
C VAL A 15 4.04 3.97 -3.98
N LEU A 16 4.69 2.96 -4.56
CA LEU A 16 4.42 1.56 -4.25
C LEU A 16 5.29 1.20 -3.04
N VAL A 17 4.64 0.80 -1.95
CA VAL A 17 5.33 0.42 -0.72
C VAL A 17 5.01 -1.02 -0.35
N GLU A 18 5.96 -1.65 0.33
CA GLU A 18 5.77 -2.92 1.01
C GLU A 18 5.69 -2.65 2.52
N ALA A 19 4.65 -3.18 3.17
CA ALA A 19 4.56 -3.17 4.62
C ALA A 19 5.52 -4.23 5.19
N LEU A 20 6.46 -3.77 6.02
CA LEU A 20 7.42 -4.63 6.73
C LEU A 20 6.91 -5.00 8.12
N ALA A 21 6.18 -4.08 8.77
CA ALA A 21 5.50 -4.30 10.03
C ALA A 21 4.15 -3.57 10.00
N ALA A 22 3.08 -4.29 10.30
CA ALA A 22 1.74 -3.75 10.39
C ALA A 22 0.89 -4.55 11.39
N HIS A 23 -0.01 -3.86 12.07
CA HIS A 23 -0.99 -4.48 12.96
C HIS A 23 -2.40 -4.09 12.53
N SER A 24 -3.37 -4.92 12.89
CA SER A 24 -4.78 -4.67 12.61
C SER A 24 -5.53 -4.47 13.92
N ASN A 25 -6.33 -3.40 13.99
CA ASN A 25 -7.24 -3.17 15.10
C ASN A 25 -8.56 -2.61 14.56
N ASN A 26 -9.69 -3.19 14.96
CA ASN A 26 -11.03 -2.75 14.53
C ASN A 26 -11.17 -2.55 13.00
N HIS A 27 -10.64 -3.48 12.20
CA HIS A 27 -10.65 -3.44 10.72
C HIS A 27 -9.78 -2.32 10.11
N ILE A 28 -9.01 -1.61 10.92
CA ILE A 28 -8.01 -0.65 10.47
C ILE A 28 -6.65 -1.33 10.52
N ARG A 29 -5.94 -1.29 9.39
CA ARG A 29 -4.58 -1.79 9.26
C ARG A 29 -3.62 -0.62 9.43
N THR A 30 -2.87 -0.62 10.52
CA THR A 30 -1.84 0.39 10.80
C THR A 30 -0.49 -0.13 10.32
N ILE A 31 0.13 0.57 9.37
CA ILE A 31 1.46 0.23 8.89
C ILE A 31 2.50 0.97 9.74
N GLU A 32 3.26 0.22 10.54
CA GLU A 32 4.28 0.77 11.42
C GLU A 32 5.59 1.01 10.70
N GLU A 33 5.98 0.09 9.81
CA GLU A 33 7.19 0.20 9.01
C GLU A 33 6.92 -0.25 7.57
N MET A 34 7.43 0.53 6.63
CA MET A 34 7.30 0.21 5.21
C MET A 34 8.59 0.51 4.44
N SER A 35 8.74 -0.14 3.29
CA SER A 35 9.81 0.12 2.32
C SER A 35 9.22 0.64 1.02
N VAL A 36 9.86 1.64 0.40
CA VAL A 36 9.46 2.11 -0.92
C VAL A 36 10.05 1.15 -1.95
N VAL A 37 9.19 0.50 -2.72
CA VAL A 37 9.58 -0.38 -3.83
C VAL A 37 9.84 0.45 -5.09
N SER A 38 9.01 1.45 -5.35
CA SER A 38 9.12 2.33 -6.51
C SER A 38 8.30 3.61 -6.32
N GLU A 39 8.66 4.67 -7.05
CA GLU A 39 7.90 5.93 -7.13
C GLU A 39 7.44 6.21 -8.56
N TYR A 40 6.38 7.01 -8.70
CA TYR A 40 5.77 7.36 -9.96
C TYR A 40 5.14 8.76 -9.92
N ASP A 41 5.18 9.46 -11.05
CA ASP A 41 4.38 10.67 -11.29
C ASP A 41 2.90 10.38 -11.62
N ASN A 42 2.59 9.16 -12.07
CA ASN A 42 1.27 8.80 -12.58
C ASN A 42 0.66 7.61 -11.81
N PRO A 43 -0.57 7.73 -11.27
CA PRO A 43 -1.22 6.64 -10.53
C PRO A 43 -1.41 5.39 -11.38
N LYS A 44 -1.64 5.53 -12.69
CA LYS A 44 -1.82 4.38 -13.60
C LYS A 44 -0.58 3.49 -13.63
N HIS A 45 0.62 4.08 -13.59
CA HIS A 45 1.87 3.33 -13.58
C HIS A 45 2.09 2.66 -12.22
N ALA A 46 1.79 3.35 -11.12
CA ALA A 46 1.86 2.76 -9.78
C ALA A 46 0.96 1.53 -9.64
N TRP A 47 -0.30 1.64 -10.07
CA TRP A 47 -1.25 0.53 -10.05
C TRP A 47 -0.89 -0.61 -11.02
N ALA A 48 -0.29 -0.30 -12.18
CA ALA A 48 0.19 -1.33 -13.10
C ALA A 48 1.33 -2.15 -12.49
N SER A 49 2.30 -1.48 -11.86
CA SER A 49 3.39 -2.12 -11.12
C SER A 49 2.90 -2.95 -9.94
N TYR A 50 1.96 -2.42 -9.15
CA TYR A 50 1.30 -3.15 -8.07
C TYR A 50 0.71 -4.47 -8.58
N LYS A 51 -0.11 -4.44 -9.65
CA LYS A 51 -0.75 -5.64 -10.19
C LYS A 51 0.26 -6.66 -10.66
N LYS A 52 1.32 -6.22 -11.34
CA LYS A 52 2.39 -7.10 -11.82
C LYS A 52 3.08 -7.80 -10.64
N LEU A 53 3.44 -7.04 -9.61
CA LEU A 53 4.18 -7.56 -8.46
C LEU A 53 3.30 -8.45 -7.58
N HIS A 54 2.04 -8.07 -7.36
CA HIS A 54 1.08 -8.89 -6.62
C HIS A 54 0.78 -10.22 -7.34
N LEU A 55 0.81 -10.25 -8.68
CA LEU A 55 0.66 -11.49 -9.44
C LEU A 55 1.87 -12.42 -9.30
N SER A 56 3.09 -11.87 -9.31
CA SER A 56 4.31 -12.66 -9.19
C SER A 56 4.65 -13.05 -7.74
N GLU A 57 4.31 -12.19 -6.78
CA GLU A 57 4.68 -12.30 -5.37
C GLU A 57 3.47 -12.00 -4.46
N PRO A 58 2.41 -12.85 -4.51
CA PRO A 58 1.13 -12.58 -3.83
C PRO A 58 1.23 -12.56 -2.30
N THR A 59 2.32 -13.05 -1.73
CA THR A 59 2.58 -13.05 -0.28
C THR A 59 3.07 -11.70 0.23
N ARG A 60 3.54 -10.81 -0.65
CA ARG A 60 4.00 -9.47 -0.25
C ARG A 60 2.81 -8.57 0.05
N GLU A 61 2.89 -7.87 1.18
CA GLU A 61 1.87 -6.92 1.61
C GLU A 61 2.17 -5.55 0.99
N LEU A 62 1.57 -5.30 -0.18
CA LEU A 62 1.86 -4.13 -1.02
C LEU A 62 0.73 -3.10 -0.97
N TYR A 63 1.11 -1.83 -1.08
CA TYR A 63 0.19 -0.69 -1.07
C TYR A 63 0.64 0.41 -2.03
N VAL A 64 -0.33 1.15 -2.61
CA VAL A 64 -0.05 2.33 -3.43
C VAL A 64 -0.58 3.56 -2.70
N PHE A 65 0.32 4.45 -2.28
CA PHE A 65 -0.03 5.69 -1.59
C PHE A 65 0.36 6.92 -2.40
N TYR A 66 -0.30 8.04 -2.15
CA TYR A 66 0.12 9.35 -2.61
C TYR A 66 0.76 10.13 -1.46
N THR A 67 2.01 10.59 -1.62
CA THR A 67 2.79 11.22 -0.54
C THR A 67 2.36 12.65 -0.21
N GLY A 68 1.51 13.26 -1.04
CA GLY A 68 0.82 14.50 -0.67
C GLY A 68 -0.16 14.31 0.49
N ASN A 69 -0.62 13.07 0.75
CA ASN A 69 -1.51 12.77 1.86
C ASN A 69 -0.75 12.79 3.19
N GLU A 70 -1.22 13.59 4.13
CA GLU A 70 -0.58 13.71 5.44
C GLU A 70 -0.63 12.41 6.25
N PHE A 71 -1.81 11.78 6.22
CA PHE A 71 -2.09 10.53 6.89
C PHE A 71 -2.50 9.48 5.86
N ILE A 72 -2.23 8.22 6.20
CA ILE A 72 -2.68 7.06 5.44
C ILE A 72 -3.57 6.22 6.36
N GLU A 73 -4.71 5.79 5.84
CA GLU A 73 -5.60 4.86 6.52
C GLU A 73 -5.85 3.69 5.58
N VAL A 74 -5.71 2.47 6.10
CA VAL A 74 -5.96 1.25 5.36
C VAL A 74 -7.10 0.53 6.06
N ILE A 75 -8.20 0.31 5.34
CA ILE A 75 -9.35 -0.44 5.87
C ILE A 75 -9.29 -1.86 5.35
N GLU A 76 -9.28 -2.84 6.25
CA GLU A 76 -9.43 -4.26 5.93
C GLU A 76 -10.91 -4.57 5.72
N GLN A 77 -11.33 -4.66 4.46
CA GLN A 77 -12.66 -5.19 4.15
C GLN A 77 -12.59 -6.70 3.94
N PRO A 78 -13.28 -7.51 4.77
CA PRO A 78 -13.45 -8.93 4.48
C PRO A 78 -14.34 -9.09 3.25
N PHE A 79 -13.76 -9.54 2.13
CA PHE A 79 -14.51 -9.84 0.92
C PHE A 79 -15.24 -11.18 1.07
N THR A 80 -16.55 -11.17 1.25
CA THR A 80 -17.43 -12.36 1.19
C THR A 80 -17.86 -12.63 -0.26
N GLY A 81 -16.91 -13.02 -1.11
CA GLY A 81 -17.18 -13.38 -2.51
C GLY A 81 -16.50 -14.71 -2.89
N ILE A 82 -17.17 -15.54 -3.68
CA ILE A 82 -16.74 -16.91 -4.08
C ILE A 82 -15.57 -16.91 -5.10
N ARG A 83 -14.80 -15.83 -5.18
CA ARG A 83 -13.57 -15.76 -5.99
C ARG A 83 -12.44 -15.40 -5.03
N GLY A 84 -11.69 -16.44 -4.65
CA GLY A 84 -10.44 -16.44 -3.87
C GLY A 84 -10.17 -15.20 -3.02
N LEU A 85 -10.21 -15.37 -1.70
CA LEU A 85 -9.88 -14.40 -0.65
C LEU A 85 -8.78 -13.39 -1.05
N GLN A 86 -9.15 -12.35 -1.79
CA GLN A 86 -8.27 -11.23 -2.11
C GLN A 86 -8.54 -10.18 -1.04
N ARG A 87 -7.58 -10.02 -0.13
CA ARG A 87 -7.55 -8.88 0.78
C ARG A 87 -7.35 -7.62 -0.06
N LYS A 88 -8.45 -6.97 -0.43
CA LYS A 88 -8.39 -5.65 -1.03
C LYS A 88 -8.37 -4.64 0.11
N SER A 89 -7.18 -4.15 0.41
CA SER A 89 -7.03 -2.91 1.14
C SER A 89 -7.48 -1.78 0.24
N ILE A 90 -8.57 -1.12 0.62
CA ILE A 90 -9.04 0.08 -0.06
C ILE A 90 -8.21 1.25 0.47
N LEU A 91 -7.57 1.96 -0.46
CA LEU A 91 -6.86 3.22 -0.28
C LEU A 91 -7.54 4.30 -1.11
#